data_AF-A0A1G8JLV9-F1
#
_entry.id   AF-A0A1G8JLV9-F1
#
_cell.length_a   1.000
_cell.length_b   1.000
_cell.length_c   1.000
_cell.angle_alpha   90.00
_cell.angle_beta   90.00
_cell.angle_gamma   90.00
#
_symmetry.space_group_name_H-M   'P 1'
#
loop_
_entity.id
_entity.type
_entity.pdbx_description
1 polymer ?
#
loop_
_entity_poly.entity_id
_entity_poly.type
_entity_poly.pdbx_seq_one_letter_code
_entity_poly.pdbx_strand_id
1 'polypeptide(L)'
;MLSLIYNLLSLGLFLGIIIVILFILYKSMKGRSTFQKLNRLTVLAMIITFIGLVFLGYGFLNAVLGSTLVLLLIRISYVIYVDSN
;
A
#
# COMPACT_ATOMS: atom_id res chain seq x y z
N MET A 1 18.25 -21.67 -18.44
CA MET A 1 18.35 -20.25 -18.85
C MET A 1 16.99 -19.59 -19.07
N LEU A 2 16.04 -20.22 -19.79
CA LEU A 2 14.67 -19.68 -19.98
C LEU A 2 13.96 -19.33 -18.66
N SER A 3 14.09 -20.15 -17.61
CA SER A 3 13.48 -19.85 -16.30
C SER A 3 14.02 -18.56 -15.66
N LEU A 4 15.29 -18.24 -15.87
CA LEU A 4 15.94 -17.05 -15.32
C LEU A 4 15.42 -15.79 -16.03
N ILE A 5 15.21 -15.87 -17.35
CA ILE A 5 14.60 -14.80 -18.15
C ILE A 5 13.14 -14.58 -17.73
N TYR A 6 12.34 -15.64 -17.55
CA TYR A 6 10.96 -15.52 -17.07
C TYR A 6 10.88 -14.88 -15.67
N ASN A 7 11.77 -15.26 -14.75
CA ASN A 7 11.83 -14.67 -13.42
C ASN A 7 12.20 -13.18 -13.45
N LEU A 8 13.16 -12.79 -14.29
CA LEU A 8 13.55 -11.38 -14.49
C LEU A 8 12.41 -10.56 -15.10
N LEU A 9 11.69 -11.12 -16.08
CA LEU A 9 10.53 -10.49 -16.71
C LEU A 9 9.38 -10.31 -15.72
N SER A 10 9.09 -11.34 -14.92
CA SER A 10 8.11 -11.30 -13.84
C SER A 10 8.44 -10.20 -12.82
N LEU A 11 9.69 -10.15 -12.36
CA LEU A 11 10.16 -9.15 -11.40
C LEU A 11 10.06 -7.72 -11.96
N GLY A 12 10.47 -7.52 -13.22
CA GLY A 12 10.40 -6.24 -13.90
C GLY A 12 8.96 -5.73 -14.07
N LEU A 13 8.03 -6.62 -14.43
CA LEU A 13 6.61 -6.29 -14.51
C LEU A 13 6.04 -5.91 -13.14
N PHE A 14 6.42 -6.63 -12.09
CA PHE A 14 5.96 -6.35 -10.74
C PHE A 14 6.44 -4.97 -10.25
N LEU A 15 7.72 -4.67 -10.46
CA LEU A 15 8.29 -3.35 -10.14
C LEU A 15 7.64 -2.23 -10.96
N GLY A 16 7.37 -2.49 -12.25
CA GLY A 16 6.65 -1.55 -13.11
C GLY A 16 5.25 -1.24 -12.59
N ILE A 17 4.50 -2.25 -12.16
CA ILE A 17 3.16 -2.07 -11.57
C ILE A 17 3.23 -1.22 -10.29
N ILE A 18 4.21 -1.48 -9.41
CA ILE A 18 4.40 -0.71 -8.18
C ILE A 18 4.66 0.77 -8.51
N ILE A 19 5.55 1.07 -9.47
CA ILE A 19 5.86 2.43 -9.89
C ILE A 19 4.63 3.14 -10.48
N VAL A 20 3.86 2.45 -11.33
CA VAL A 20 2.63 2.99 -11.93
C VAL A 20 1.60 3.32 -10.85
N ILE A 21 1.42 2.44 -9.87
CA ILE A 21 0.53 2.67 -8.73
C ILE A 21 0.97 3.94 -7.98
N LEU A 22 2.24 4.04 -7.60
CA LEU A 22 2.82 5.21 -6.92
C LEU A 22 2.63 6.51 -7.72
N PHE A 23 2.82 6.47 -9.03
CA PHE A 23 2.62 7.62 -9.90
C PHE A 23 1.15 8.07 -9.96
N ILE A 24 0.22 7.12 -10.10
CA ILE A 24 -1.23 7.41 -10.10
C ILE A 24 -1.64 8.05 -8.77
N LEU A 25 -1.11 7.57 -7.65
CA LEU A 25 -1.39 8.13 -6.32
C LEU A 25 -0.89 9.55 -6.17
N TYR A 26 0.36 9.81 -6.55
CA TYR A 26 0.94 11.15 -6.53
C TYR A 26 0.08 12.12 -7.33
N LYS A 27 -0.33 11.72 -8.55
CA LYS A 27 -1.22 12.51 -9.40
C LYS A 27 -2.60 12.72 -8.76
N SER A 28 -3.15 11.70 -8.09
CA SER A 28 -4.47 11.76 -7.44
C SER A 28 -4.52 12.69 -6.22
N MET A 29 -3.37 13.04 -5.63
CA MET A 29 -3.27 13.87 -4.44
C MET A 29 -3.16 15.37 -4.76
N LYS A 30 -2.91 15.74 -6.01
CA LYS A 30 -2.78 17.15 -6.42
C LYS A 30 -4.13 17.88 -6.24
N GLY A 31 -4.13 19.01 -5.50
CA GLY A 31 -5.32 19.84 -5.27
C GLY A 31 -6.33 19.33 -4.23
N ARG A 32 -6.04 18.23 -3.52
CA ARG A 32 -6.91 17.66 -2.47
C ARG A 32 -6.58 18.26 -1.09
N SER A 33 -7.58 18.35 -0.21
CA SER A 33 -7.36 18.73 1.20
C SER A 33 -6.46 17.73 1.92
N THR A 34 -5.80 18.17 3.00
CA THR A 34 -4.89 17.34 3.81
C THR A 34 -5.57 16.06 4.31
N PHE A 35 -6.83 16.15 4.74
CA PHE A 35 -7.66 15.01 5.15
C PHE A 35 -7.93 14.02 4.01
N GLN A 36 -8.20 14.50 2.79
CA GLN A 36 -8.44 13.62 1.64
C GLN A 36 -7.16 12.91 1.18
N LYS A 37 -6.01 13.59 1.25
CA LYS A 37 -4.70 12.98 0.96
C LYS A 37 -4.38 11.87 1.96
N LEU A 38 -4.60 12.14 3.25
CA LEU A 38 -4.37 11.16 4.31
C LEU A 38 -5.21 9.91 4.08
N ASN A 39 -6.54 10.04 3.94
CA ASN A 39 -7.43 8.89 3.72
C ASN A 39 -7.03 8.06 2.50
N ARG A 40 -6.59 8.69 1.40
CA ARG A 40 -6.12 7.97 0.20
C ARG A 40 -4.82 7.22 0.45
N LEU A 41 -3.87 7.82 1.17
CA LEU A 41 -2.65 7.15 1.60
C LEU A 41 -2.95 5.98 2.55
N THR A 42 -3.94 6.12 3.43
CA THR A 42 -4.33 5.05 4.36
C THR A 42 -4.89 3.84 3.62
N VAL A 43 -5.82 4.06 2.68
CA VAL A 43 -6.41 2.99 1.88
C VAL A 43 -5.36 2.31 1.02
N LEU A 44 -4.43 3.09 0.46
CA LEU A 44 -3.33 2.51 -0.27
C LEU A 44 -2.45 1.63 0.61
N ALA A 45 -2.01 2.15 1.76
CA ALA A 45 -1.15 1.41 2.68
C ALA A 45 -1.81 0.08 3.03
N MET A 46 -3.11 0.09 3.36
CA MET A 46 -3.91 -1.12 3.58
C MET A 46 -3.85 -2.10 2.40
N ILE A 47 -4.06 -1.64 1.16
CA ILE A 47 -4.02 -2.48 -0.04
C ILE A 47 -2.62 -3.07 -0.26
N ILE A 48 -1.57 -2.27 -0.10
CA ILE A 48 -0.18 -2.72 -0.25
C ILE A 48 0.15 -3.76 0.82
N THR A 49 -0.23 -3.53 2.07
CA THR A 49 0.00 -4.51 3.15
C THR A 49 -0.77 -5.79 2.88
N PHE A 50 -2.01 -5.70 2.42
CA PHE A 50 -2.80 -6.88 2.06
C PHE A 50 -2.12 -7.70 0.96
N ILE A 51 -1.74 -7.07 -0.15
CA ILE A 51 -1.05 -7.74 -1.26
C ILE A 51 0.30 -8.30 -0.80
N GLY A 52 1.07 -7.54 -0.01
CA GLY A 52 2.35 -7.97 0.51
C GLY A 52 2.23 -9.20 1.42
N LEU A 53 1.23 -9.24 2.30
CA LEU A 53 0.98 -10.40 3.16
C LEU A 53 0.53 -11.62 2.36
N VAL A 54 -0.35 -11.44 1.37
CA VAL A 54 -0.74 -12.54 0.47
C VAL A 54 0.46 -13.08 -0.30
N PHE A 55 1.34 -12.19 -0.80
CA PHE A 55 2.52 -12.57 -1.55
C PHE A 55 3.56 -13.32 -0.71
N LEU A 56 3.70 -12.96 0.57
CA LEU A 56 4.57 -13.64 1.53
C LEU A 56 4.00 -15.00 2.00
N GLY A 57 2.82 -15.41 1.50
CA GLY A 57 2.21 -16.69 1.84
C GLY A 57 1.47 -16.70 3.16
N TYR A 58 1.17 -15.53 3.75
CA TYR A 58 0.25 -15.48 4.89
C TYR A 58 -1.16 -15.83 4.42
N GLY A 59 -1.86 -16.69 5.17
CA GLY A 59 -3.23 -17.06 4.87
C GLY A 59 -4.15 -15.84 4.74
N PHE A 60 -5.20 -15.95 3.91
CA PHE A 60 -6.10 -14.84 3.57
C PHE A 60 -6.63 -14.09 4.80
N LEU A 61 -7.04 -14.81 5.84
CA LEU A 61 -7.51 -14.24 7.11
C LEU A 61 -6.44 -13.35 7.80
N ASN A 62 -5.19 -13.79 7.79
CA ASN A 62 -4.07 -13.03 8.37
C ASN A 62 -3.74 -11.80 7.53
N ALA A 63 -3.86 -11.89 6.21
CA ALA A 63 -3.69 -10.74 5.33
C ALA A 63 -4.78 -9.68 5.56
N VAL A 64 -6.03 -10.11 5.73
CA VAL A 64 -7.14 -9.20 6.07
C VAL A 64 -6.88 -8.53 7.42
N LEU A 65 -6.59 -9.29 8.48
CA LEU A 65 -6.33 -8.75 9.83
C LEU A 65 -5.12 -7.80 9.85
N GLY A 66 -4.02 -8.16 9.19
CA GLY A 66 -2.83 -7.32 9.11
C GLY A 66 -3.10 -6.00 8.40
N SER A 67 -3.86 -6.04 7.30
CA SER A 67 -4.24 -4.82 6.56
C SER A 67 -5.18 -3.91 7.35
N THR A 68 -6.12 -4.48 8.12
CA THR A 68 -7.00 -3.71 9.02
C THR A 68 -6.25 -3.10 10.20
N LEU A 69 -5.29 -3.83 10.78
CA LEU A 69 -4.40 -3.31 11.83
C LEU A 69 -3.59 -2.10 11.33
N VAL A 70 -3.05 -2.16 10.11
CA VAL A 70 -2.34 -1.01 9.51
C VAL A 70 -3.27 0.20 9.38
N LEU A 71 -4.52 -0.01 8.95
CA LEU A 71 -5.51 1.07 8.85
C LEU A 71 -5.80 1.70 10.22
N LEU A 72 -5.96 0.88 11.26
CA LEU A 72 -6.16 1.35 12.64
C LEU A 72 -4.96 2.11 13.18
N LEU A 73 -3.74 1.60 12.98
CA LEU A 73 -2.50 2.26 13.41
C LEU A 73 -2.37 3.64 12.78
N ILE A 74 -2.58 3.76 11.46
CA ILE A 74 -2.51 5.06 10.78
C ILE A 74 -3.59 6.01 11.29
N ARG A 75 -4.81 5.51 11.56
CA ARG A 75 -5.89 6.31 12.15
C ARG A 75 -5.55 6.81 13.55
N ILE A 76 -5.00 5.96 14.41
CA ILE A 76 -4.59 6.33 15.77
C ILE A 76 -3.43 7.33 15.72
N SER A 77 -2.38 7.05 14.94
CA SER A 77 -1.25 7.97 14.76
C SER A 77 -1.69 9.34 14.28
N TYR A 78 -2.70 9.40 13.41
CA TYR A 78 -3.25 10.66 12.95
C TYR A 78 -4.01 11.41 14.05
N VAL A 79 -4.83 10.73 14.85
CA VAL A 79 -5.52 11.35 15.99
C VAL A 79 -4.51 11.95 16.96
N ILE A 80 -3.44 11.21 17.29
CA ILE A 80 -2.36 11.69 18.16
C ILE A 80 -1.67 12.92 17.55
N TYR A 81 -1.35 12.88 16.25
CA TYR A 81 -0.70 14.01 15.58
C TYR A 81 -1.54 15.29 15.61
N VAL A 82 -2.86 15.17 15.38
CA VAL A 82 -3.78 16.31 15.43
C VAL A 82 -3.96 16.85 16.86
N ASP A 83 -3.95 15.98 17.87
CA ASP A 83 -4.08 16.39 19.27
C ASP A 83 -2.81 17.06 19.81
N SER A 84 -1.64 16.65 19.31
CA SER A 84 -0.34 17.19 19.73
C SER A 84 0.02 18.57 19.16
N ASN A 85 -0.79 19.13 18.27
CA ASN A 85 -0.44 20.28 17.42
C ASN A 85 -1.56 21.31 17.35
#